data_AF-A0AAW9IL68-F1
#
_entry.id   AF-A0AAW9IL68-F1
#
_cell.length_a   1.000
_cell.length_b   1.000
_cell.length_c   1.000
_cell.angle_alpha   90.00
_cell.angle_beta   90.00
_cell.angle_gamma   90.00
#
_symmetry.space_group_name_H-M   'P 1'
#
loop_
_entity.id
_entity.type
_entity.pdbx_description
1 polymer ?
#
loop_
_entity_poly.entity_id
_entity_poly.type
_entity_poly.pdbx_seq_one_letter_code
_entity_poly.pdbx_strand_id
1 'polypeptide(L)'
;VLFMMIVFFVIKEPGFLSLKNFTNILSQASTRGILALGVAGLIVLQGTDLSAGRILGFTAIISASLLQSTTYAARMYPNLKALPLIVPMFIAIIIGGIFGAINGFGVAKLKVHAFIITLGTQLIAYGASCLYIDRPPLG
;
A
#
# COMPACT_ATOMS: atom_id res chain seq x y z
N VAL A 1 -16.54 14.73 17.71
CA VAL A 1 -16.35 13.26 17.80
C VAL A 1 -14.88 12.90 18.05
N LEU A 2 -13.96 13.30 17.17
CA LEU A 2 -12.52 12.98 17.28
C LEU A 2 -11.89 13.42 18.61
N PHE A 3 -12.20 14.63 19.07
CA PHE A 3 -11.72 15.14 20.37
C PHE A 3 -12.21 14.29 21.56
N MET A 4 -13.49 13.88 21.56
CA MET A 4 -14.04 13.00 22.61
C MET A 4 -13.37 11.61 22.61
N MET A 5 -13.07 11.06 21.44
CA MET A 5 -12.36 9.77 21.34
C MET A 5 -10.96 9.88 21.93
N ILE A 6 -10.23 10.97 21.66
CA ILE A 6 -8.88 11.19 22.22
C ILE A 6 -8.94 11.21 23.76
N VAL A 7 -9.86 11.98 24.34
CA VAL A 7 -10.01 12.07 25.81
C VAL A 7 -10.32 10.69 26.42
N PHE A 8 -11.20 9.92 25.80
CA PHE A 8 -11.53 8.57 26.26
C PHE A 8 -10.33 7.61 26.25
N PHE A 9 -9.54 7.60 25.16
CA PHE A 9 -8.36 6.73 25.03
C PHE A 9 -7.22 7.14 25.96
N VAL A 10 -7.03 8.44 26.22
CA VAL A 10 -6.05 8.93 27.19
C VAL A 10 -6.37 8.46 28.62
N ILE A 11 -7.65 8.39 28.98
CA ILE A 11 -8.10 7.91 30.31
C ILE A 11 -7.95 6.39 30.42
N LYS A 12 -8.30 5.64 29.37
CA LYS A 12 -8.25 4.17 29.37
C LYS A 12 -6.83 3.62 29.25
N GLU A 13 -5.96 4.32 28.52
CA GLU A 13 -4.62 3.85 28.19
C GLU A 13 -3.63 5.02 28.31
N PRO A 14 -2.99 5.26 29.47
CA PRO A 14 -2.07 6.38 29.65
C PRO A 14 -0.83 6.30 28.73
N GLY A 15 -0.53 5.11 28.19
CA GLY A 15 0.47 4.91 27.14
C GLY A 15 0.06 5.44 25.75
N PHE A 16 -1.19 5.86 25.55
CA PHE A 16 -1.68 6.43 24.29
C PHE A 16 -0.91 7.70 23.89
N LEU A 17 -0.55 8.54 24.86
CA LEU A 17 0.26 9.75 24.65
C LEU A 17 1.77 9.49 24.59
N SER A 18 2.20 8.23 24.62
CA SER A 18 3.62 7.90 24.48
C SER A 18 4.17 8.43 23.16
N LEU A 19 5.40 8.97 23.20
CA LEU A 19 6.14 9.40 22.01
C LEU A 19 6.17 8.31 20.94
N LYS A 20 6.23 7.03 21.32
CA LYS A 20 6.21 5.90 20.39
C LYS A 20 4.89 5.77 19.62
N ASN A 21 3.76 5.92 20.30
CA ASN A 21 2.45 5.88 19.66
C ASN A 21 2.25 7.11 18.76
N PHE A 22 2.70 8.28 19.22
CA PHE A 22 2.67 9.49 18.42
C PHE A 22 3.50 9.36 17.14
N THR A 23 4.74 8.87 17.21
CA THR A 23 5.60 8.64 16.03
C THR A 23 5.01 7.59 15.08
N ASN A 24 4.35 6.55 15.62
CA ASN A 24 3.68 5.55 14.79
C ASN A 24 2.48 6.15 14.03
N ILE A 25 1.63 6.94 14.71
CA ILE A 25 0.50 7.63 14.08
C ILE A 25 1.01 8.58 12.99
N LEU A 26 2.05 9.35 13.29
CA LEU A 26 2.63 10.30 12.35
C LEU A 26 3.25 9.60 11.13
N SER A 27 3.91 8.46 11.33
CA SER A 27 4.46 7.65 10.22
C SER A 27 3.35 7.10 9.32
N GLN A 28 2.25 6.61 9.89
CA GLN A 28 1.10 6.13 9.12
C GLN A 28 0.39 7.26 8.37
N ALA A 29 0.30 8.45 8.97
CA ALA A 29 -0.25 9.64 8.33
C ALA A 29 0.67 10.13 7.19
N SER A 30 1.98 10.12 7.39
CA SER A 30 2.98 10.51 6.39
C SER A 30 2.88 9.69 5.11
N THR A 31 2.79 8.36 5.23
CA THR A 31 2.62 7.47 4.06
C THR A 31 1.37 7.81 3.25
N ARG A 32 0.25 8.11 3.91
CA ARG A 32 -0.99 8.54 3.24
C ARG A 32 -0.85 9.93 2.60
N GLY A 33 -0.12 10.83 3.24
CA GLY A 33 0.17 12.16 2.71
C GLY A 33 0.99 12.10 1.42
N ILE A 34 2.05 11.29 1.38
CA ILE A 34 2.88 11.10 0.19
C ILE A 34 2.05 10.56 -0.98
N LEU A 35 1.16 9.60 -0.71
CA LEU A 35 0.25 9.06 -1.72
C LEU A 35 -0.75 10.10 -2.22
N ALA A 36 -1.32 10.90 -1.32
CA ALA A 36 -2.26 11.95 -1.69
C ALA A 36 -1.59 12.99 -2.62
N LEU A 37 -0.33 13.33 -2.37
CA LEU A 37 0.46 14.21 -3.26
C LEU A 37 0.64 13.62 -4.66
N GLY A 38 0.86 12.31 -4.77
CA GLY A 38 0.92 11.63 -6.07
C GLY A 38 -0.41 11.67 -6.82
N VAL A 39 -1.52 11.37 -6.14
CA VAL A 39 -2.87 11.39 -6.74
C VAL A 39 -3.33 12.81 -7.08
N ALA A 40 -2.86 13.83 -6.35
CA ALA A 40 -3.21 15.23 -6.62
C ALA A 40 -2.88 15.65 -8.06
N GLY A 41 -1.76 15.19 -8.63
CA GLY A 41 -1.42 15.45 -10.03
C GLY A 41 -2.45 14.90 -11.02
N LEU A 42 -3.07 13.76 -10.71
CA LEU A 42 -4.12 13.17 -11.54
C LEU A 42 -5.42 13.97 -11.46
N ILE A 43 -5.76 14.48 -10.26
CA ILE A 43 -6.94 15.34 -10.05
C ILE A 43 -6.82 16.65 -10.83
N VAL A 44 -5.63 17.24 -10.90
CA VAL A 44 -5.38 18.46 -11.71
C VAL A 44 -5.64 18.20 -13.20
N LEU A 45 -5.35 16.99 -13.68
CA LEU A 45 -5.65 16.55 -15.05
C LEU A 45 -7.12 16.14 -15.24
N GLN A 46 -8.00 16.43 -14.27
CA GLN A 46 -9.41 16.01 -14.23
C GLN A 46 -9.58 14.47 -14.27
N GLY A 47 -8.53 13.73 -13.91
CA GLY A 47 -8.55 12.29 -13.75
C GLY A 47 -8.83 11.90 -12.31
N THR A 48 -9.43 10.72 -12.13
CA THR A 48 -9.61 10.10 -10.81
C THR A 48 -8.77 8.83 -10.76
N ASP A 49 -8.10 8.58 -9.63
CA ASP A 49 -7.40 7.33 -9.37
C ASP A 49 -7.95 6.60 -8.14
N LEU A 50 -8.75 5.57 -8.42
CA LEU A 50 -9.26 4.64 -7.41
C LEU A 50 -8.25 3.51 -7.09
N SER A 51 -7.31 3.25 -8.00
CA SER A 51 -6.40 2.09 -7.94
C SER A 51 -5.25 2.26 -6.95
N ALA A 52 -4.86 3.50 -6.64
CA ALA A 52 -3.69 3.83 -5.80
C ALA A 52 -3.64 3.04 -4.49
N GLY A 53 -4.77 2.91 -3.79
CA GLY A 53 -4.83 2.20 -2.50
C GLY A 53 -4.57 0.69 -2.64
N ARG A 54 -5.09 0.05 -3.69
CA ARG A 54 -4.88 -1.39 -3.91
C ARG A 54 -3.51 -1.70 -4.50
N ILE A 55 -2.97 -0.82 -5.34
CA ILE A 55 -1.60 -0.95 -5.85
C ILE A 55 -0.59 -0.79 -4.71
N LEU A 56 -0.79 0.17 -3.79
CA LEU A 56 0.02 0.27 -2.57
C LEU A 56 -0.07 -1.02 -1.74
N GLY A 57 -1.28 -1.53 -1.52
CA GLY A 57 -1.47 -2.79 -0.79
C GLY A 57 -0.69 -3.95 -1.43
N PHE A 58 -0.81 -4.11 -2.75
CA PHE A 58 -0.12 -5.15 -3.49
C PHE A 58 1.41 -5.04 -3.40
N THR A 59 1.95 -3.83 -3.62
CA THR A 59 3.40 -3.58 -3.51
C THR A 59 3.92 -3.75 -2.08
N ALA A 60 3.12 -3.41 -1.07
CA ALA A 60 3.42 -3.66 0.33
C ALA A 60 3.48 -5.16 0.65
N ILE A 61 2.55 -5.96 0.14
CA ILE A 61 2.55 -7.43 0.31
C ILE A 61 3.81 -8.05 -0.30
N ILE A 62 4.18 -7.63 -1.51
CA ILE A 62 5.40 -8.12 -2.17
C ILE A 62 6.64 -7.71 -1.36
N SER A 63 6.73 -6.44 -0.95
CA SER A 63 7.85 -5.95 -0.14
C SER A 63 7.96 -6.70 1.19
N ALA A 64 6.84 -6.94 1.87
CA ALA A 64 6.80 -7.69 3.12
C ALA A 64 7.22 -9.16 2.92
N SER A 65 6.81 -9.78 1.81
CA SER A 65 7.21 -11.17 1.50
C SER A 65 8.71 -11.33 1.23
N LEU A 66 9.36 -10.29 0.68
CA LEU A 66 10.80 -10.28 0.39
C LEU A 66 11.65 -9.86 1.61
N LEU A 67 11.12 -9.01 2.49
CA LEU A 67 11.78 -8.52 3.71
C LEU A 67 11.44 -9.33 4.97
N GLN A 68 10.87 -10.52 4.80
CA GLN A 68 10.54 -11.43 5.89
C GLN A 68 11.76 -11.73 6.78
N SER A 69 11.53 -11.81 8.10
CA SER A 69 12.59 -12.13 9.06
C SER A 69 13.07 -13.58 8.90
N THR A 70 14.39 -13.79 9.00
CA THR A 70 15.03 -15.10 8.97
C THR A 70 14.78 -15.96 10.22
N THR A 71 13.96 -15.48 11.17
CA THR A 71 13.50 -16.24 12.33
C THR A 71 11.98 -16.50 12.27
N TYR A 72 11.27 -15.96 11.28
CA TYR A 72 9.81 -16.07 11.22
C TYR A 72 9.37 -17.50 10.84
N ALA A 73 8.38 -18.06 11.54
CA ALA A 73 7.91 -19.43 11.32
C ALA A 73 7.07 -19.58 10.05
N ALA A 74 6.20 -18.60 9.75
CA ALA A 74 5.32 -18.60 8.59
C ALA A 74 5.94 -17.86 7.39
N ARG A 75 7.19 -18.19 7.03
CA ARG A 75 7.87 -17.54 5.90
C ARG A 75 7.17 -17.82 4.57
N MET A 76 7.03 -16.76 3.78
CA MET A 76 6.55 -16.89 2.41
C MET A 76 7.55 -17.64 1.53
N TYR A 77 8.83 -17.30 1.66
CA TYR A 77 9.93 -17.92 0.93
C TYR A 77 10.94 -18.55 1.89
N PRO A 78 10.80 -19.83 2.27
CA PRO A 78 11.62 -20.44 3.32
C PRO A 78 13.14 -20.42 3.04
N ASN A 79 13.54 -20.46 1.76
CA ASN A 79 14.94 -20.48 1.33
C ASN A 79 15.55 -19.10 1.04
N LEU A 80 14.79 -18.02 1.22
CA LEU A 80 15.27 -16.66 0.89
C LEU A 80 16.16 -16.13 1.99
N LYS A 81 17.42 -15.82 1.67
CA LYS A 81 18.33 -15.10 2.57
C LYS A 81 17.87 -13.66 2.76
N ALA A 82 18.33 -13.02 3.83
CA ALA A 82 18.06 -11.61 4.08
C ALA A 82 18.52 -10.78 2.86
N LEU A 83 17.56 -10.21 2.14
CA LEU A 83 17.82 -9.33 1.01
C LEU A 83 18.13 -7.92 1.51
N PRO A 84 19.05 -7.19 0.85
CA PRO A 84 19.25 -5.78 1.15
C PRO A 84 17.97 -4.99 0.83
N LEU A 85 17.64 -4.01 1.68
CA LEU A 85 16.42 -3.18 1.59
C LEU A 85 16.20 -2.56 0.20
N ILE A 86 17.30 -2.28 -0.49
CA ILE A 86 17.33 -1.67 -1.82
C ILE A 86 16.57 -2.55 -2.85
N VAL A 87 16.68 -3.86 -2.76
CA VAL A 87 16.11 -4.77 -3.77
C VAL A 87 14.57 -4.76 -3.74
N PRO A 88 13.89 -4.99 -2.59
CA PRO A 88 12.44 -4.89 -2.51
C PRO A 88 11.90 -3.49 -2.83
N MET A 89 12.66 -2.44 -2.49
CA MET A 89 12.30 -1.06 -2.81
C MET A 89 12.21 -0.82 -4.33
N PHE A 90 13.24 -1.24 -5.10
CA PHE A 90 13.20 -1.11 -6.55
C PHE A 90 12.10 -1.95 -7.19
N ILE A 91 11.85 -3.16 -6.67
CA ILE A 91 10.76 -4.02 -7.15
C ILE A 91 9.41 -3.33 -6.94
N ALA A 92 9.17 -2.73 -5.76
CA ALA A 92 7.93 -2.01 -5.47
C ALA A 92 7.73 -0.81 -6.42
N ILE A 93 8.80 -0.05 -6.70
CA ILE A 93 8.76 1.09 -7.64
C ILE A 93 8.42 0.61 -9.06
N ILE A 94 9.05 -0.45 -9.54
CA ILE A 94 8.80 -1.01 -10.87
C ILE A 94 7.34 -1.46 -10.99
N ILE A 95 6.84 -2.20 -10.00
CA ILE A 95 5.46 -2.69 -10.00
C ILE A 95 4.46 -1.52 -9.99
N GLY A 96 4.65 -0.55 -9.11
CA GLY A 96 3.83 0.66 -9.07
C GLY A 96 3.87 1.42 -10.40
N GLY A 97 5.06 1.53 -11.01
CA GLY A 97 5.27 2.16 -12.31
C GLY A 97 4.54 1.45 -13.45
N ILE A 98 4.51 0.11 -13.45
CA ILE A 98 3.77 -0.68 -14.45
C ILE A 98 2.27 -0.39 -14.37
N PHE A 99 1.68 -0.43 -13.16
CA PHE A 99 0.26 -0.10 -13.00
C PHE A 99 -0.05 1.35 -13.38
N GLY A 100 0.84 2.29 -13.00
CA GLY A 100 0.74 3.69 -13.41
C GLY A 100 0.80 3.85 -14.94
N ALA A 101 1.69 3.12 -15.61
CA ALA A 101 1.82 3.13 -17.06
C ALA A 101 0.57 2.55 -17.76
N ILE A 102 0.01 1.46 -17.23
CA ILE A 102 -1.25 0.88 -17.74
C ILE A 102 -2.39 1.89 -17.61
N ASN A 103 -2.51 2.53 -16.44
CA ASN A 103 -3.53 3.55 -16.21
C ASN A 103 -3.35 4.74 -17.16
N GLY A 104 -2.14 5.28 -17.26
CA GLY A 104 -1.81 6.41 -18.13
C GLY A 104 -1.99 6.09 -19.62
N PHE A 105 -1.58 4.90 -20.06
CA PHE A 105 -1.76 4.46 -21.45
C PHE A 105 -3.23 4.29 -21.81
N GLY A 106 -4.04 3.69 -20.92
CA GLY A 106 -5.47 3.52 -21.13
C GLY A 106 -6.20 4.85 -21.30
N VAL A 107 -5.84 5.85 -20.48
CA VAL A 107 -6.43 7.19 -20.59
C VAL A 107 -5.91 7.93 -21.82
N ALA A 108 -4.61 7.97 -22.05
CA ALA A 108 -4.00 8.79 -23.10
C ALA A 108 -4.22 8.24 -24.52
N LYS A 109 -4.14 6.91 -24.71
CA LYS A 109 -4.19 6.29 -26.04
C LYS A 109 -5.55 5.69 -26.37
N LEU A 110 -6.17 4.99 -25.42
CA LEU A 110 -7.47 4.34 -25.64
C LEU A 110 -8.65 5.31 -25.43
N LYS A 111 -8.39 6.53 -24.91
CA LYS A 111 -9.39 7.57 -24.64
C LYS A 111 -10.54 7.07 -23.75
N VAL A 112 -10.27 6.10 -22.90
CA VAL A 112 -11.23 5.58 -21.93
C VAL A 112 -11.22 6.50 -20.71
N HIS A 113 -12.39 6.73 -20.13
CA HIS A 113 -12.52 7.57 -18.94
C HIS A 113 -11.69 7.00 -17.77
N ALA A 114 -10.93 7.87 -17.08
CA ALA A 114 -9.95 7.47 -16.06
C ALA A 114 -10.54 6.60 -14.93
N PHE A 115 -11.79 6.84 -14.56
CA PHE A 115 -12.49 6.03 -13.56
C PHE A 115 -12.60 4.54 -13.98
N ILE A 116 -12.90 4.25 -15.25
CA ILE A 116 -13.10 2.88 -15.74
C ILE A 116 -11.78 2.11 -15.73
N ILE A 117 -10.71 2.74 -16.24
CA ILE A 117 -9.38 2.13 -16.27
C ILE A 117 -8.88 1.88 -14.85
N THR A 118 -9.00 2.87 -13.96
CA THR A 118 -8.50 2.74 -12.58
C THR A 118 -9.33 1.78 -11.74
N LEU A 119 -10.64 1.68 -11.96
CA LEU A 119 -11.46 0.65 -11.32
C LEU A 119 -11.08 -0.77 -11.81
N GLY A 120 -10.81 -0.92 -13.11
CA GLY A 120 -10.32 -2.18 -13.68
C GLY A 120 -8.96 -2.59 -13.12
N THR A 121 -7.98 -1.68 -13.10
CA THR A 121 -6.66 -1.97 -12.55
C THR A 121 -6.67 -2.19 -11.04
N GLN A 122 -7.57 -1.52 -10.32
CA GLN A 122 -7.82 -1.80 -8.91
C GLN A 122 -8.26 -3.26 -8.67
N LEU A 123 -9.18 -3.77 -9.49
CA LEU A 123 -9.67 -5.14 -9.40
C LEU A 123 -8.57 -6.15 -9.77
N ILE A 124 -7.77 -5.85 -10.80
CA ILE A 124 -6.61 -6.67 -11.19
C ILE A 124 -5.60 -6.73 -10.03
N ALA A 125 -5.24 -5.60 -9.44
CA ALA A 125 -4.31 -5.53 -8.31
C ALA A 125 -4.86 -6.28 -7.08
N TYR A 126 -6.16 -6.18 -6.83
CA TYR A 126 -6.82 -6.91 -5.74
C TYR A 126 -6.82 -8.42 -5.98
N GLY A 127 -7.21 -8.88 -7.18
CA GLY A 127 -7.19 -10.29 -7.55
C GLY A 127 -5.78 -10.88 -7.51
N ALA A 128 -4.78 -10.15 -8.01
CA ALA A 128 -3.37 -10.53 -7.92
C ALA A 128 -2.89 -10.63 -6.46
N SER A 129 -3.33 -9.72 -5.58
CA SER A 129 -3.03 -9.78 -4.15
C SER A 129 -3.61 -11.05 -3.51
N CYS A 130 -4.86 -11.38 -3.82
CA CYS A 130 -5.53 -12.59 -3.33
C CYS A 130 -4.81 -13.85 -3.79
N LEU A 131 -4.50 -13.94 -5.10
CA LEU A 131 -3.78 -15.09 -5.68
C LEU A 131 -2.36 -15.24 -5.11
N TYR A 132 -1.68 -14.12 -4.82
CA TYR A 132 -0.33 -14.15 -4.27
C TYR A 132 -0.29 -14.61 -2.82
N ILE A 133 -1.28 -14.19 -2.01
CA ILE A 133 -1.34 -14.53 -0.58
C ILE A 133 -1.96 -15.90 -0.36
N ASP A 134 -2.62 -16.50 -1.36
CA ASP A 134 -3.40 -17.74 -1.25
C ASP A 134 -2.62 -18.85 -0.52
N ARG A 135 -2.79 -18.87 0.80
CA ARG A 135 -2.16 -19.80 1.73
C ARG A 135 -3.28 -20.44 2.53
N PRO A 136 -3.25 -21.78 2.68
CA PRO A 136 -4.17 -22.45 3.58
C PRO A 136 -4.00 -21.88 5.00
N PRO A 137 -5.10 -21.77 5.78
CA PRO A 137 -5.04 -21.26 7.14
C PRO A 137 -4.06 -22.11 7.96
N LEU A 138 -3.08 -21.44 8.56
CA LEU A 138 -2.23 -22.05 9.57
C LEU A 138 -3.10 -22.20 10.83
N GLY A 139 -3.49 -23.44 11.12
CA GLY A 139 -4.27 -23.79 12.31
C GLY A 139 -3.60 -23.36 13.60
#